data_AF-A0AAD5Y5N0-F1
#
_entry.id   AF-A0AAD5Y5N0-F1
#
_cell.length_a   1.000
_cell.length_b   1.000
_cell.length_c   1.000
_cell.angle_alpha   90.00
_cell.angle_beta   90.00
_cell.angle_gamma   90.00
#
_symmetry.space_group_name_H-M   'P 1'
#
loop_
_entity.id
_entity.type
_entity.pdbx_description
1 polymer ?
#
loop_
_entity_poly.entity_id
_entity_poly.type
_entity_poly.pdbx_seq_one_letter_code
_entity_poly.pdbx_strand_id
1 'polypeptide(L)'
;MDFANEIYLIARHLPVVNYHQLRFAIQRNLPQIPRLTFEAYKESSIQILEDRLFSLHSEHLCLEAFNFVIKNGHVDQYERMAAKFDVVKKMKALEFRFTAKLHPRILQLILQDTIDLLELYSKVDIFRYAITFNYVETVEFLLQYVNPSIDRNYALIHASQLNRHRIIRLMLDDERIDPAMDDCYAFRIAVDENNTETVKTFLNDPRIDPAAANNYAFKCSIEENKLDILKLLVEKGVSPSVENNYGIFNSCSMGHTSIVEYLLSLDVQPTGDCIYEAATNGHFKVVELLLQKGLRPAQDCLSSASFHGHSKIVELLLPFNDPSVDNQKALVYAIKSGSHSVVRILLKDPRISPLNLGQSILEEASENPQICKLFVLDDRIDFTKCGDLMFTKMSEFNNLHIMKLLIDKGIDPAAMDNKALLLSCKKNHLEICKWLLGNESVKQAQVLPSLTVAAELGYDRIVDLILNETRLDPSLNGQLLLRKACSKGHLQVVERLLQDKRVDPSVFNNLPLRLASHGHVDVVKVLMSDYRTNPADDDNYALRTACKNGFASIVKLLLQDSRVDPNVEMYYPLRISLQYQYYEITKIIIDCDRFDFQNCISILPEKFKRECSQLKND
;
A
#
# COMPACT_ATOMS: atom_id res chain seq x y z
N MET A 1 1.52 -25.42 -53.30
CA MET A 1 1.32 -24.96 -51.91
C MET A 1 -0.09 -24.41 -51.71
N ASP A 2 -0.65 -23.70 -52.69
CA ASP A 2 -1.99 -23.08 -52.56
C ASP A 2 -3.14 -24.07 -52.37
N PHE A 3 -3.14 -25.20 -53.09
CA PHE A 3 -4.20 -26.22 -52.94
C PHE A 3 -4.18 -26.92 -51.56
N ALA A 4 -3.01 -27.03 -50.93
CA ALA A 4 -2.89 -27.61 -49.59
C ALA A 4 -3.37 -26.63 -48.50
N ASN A 5 -3.17 -25.33 -48.70
CA ASN A 5 -3.68 -24.28 -47.82
C ASN A 5 -5.21 -24.08 -47.95
N GLU A 6 -5.78 -24.26 -49.14
CA GLU A 6 -7.24 -24.26 -49.32
C GLU A 6 -7.90 -25.48 -48.67
N ILE A 7 -7.33 -26.68 -48.83
CA ILE A 7 -7.82 -27.87 -48.13
C ILE A 7 -7.66 -27.73 -46.61
N TYR A 8 -6.59 -27.07 -46.13
CA TYR A 8 -6.37 -26.76 -44.72
C TYR A 8 -7.47 -25.86 -44.14
N LEU A 9 -7.86 -24.80 -44.87
CA LEU A 9 -8.95 -23.90 -44.47
C LEU A 9 -10.32 -24.59 -44.48
N ILE A 10 -10.58 -25.50 -45.42
CA ILE A 10 -11.84 -26.24 -45.52
C ILE A 10 -11.93 -27.34 -44.44
N ALA A 11 -10.85 -28.07 -44.18
CA ALA A 11 -10.82 -29.17 -43.22
C ALA A 11 -11.01 -28.70 -41.77
N ARG A 12 -10.59 -27.47 -41.43
CA ARG A 12 -10.76 -26.90 -40.07
C ARG A 12 -12.23 -26.65 -39.69
N HIS A 13 -13.13 -26.53 -40.67
CA HIS A 13 -14.53 -26.19 -40.47
C HIS A 13 -15.50 -27.36 -40.73
N LEU A 14 -15.00 -28.54 -41.09
CA LEU A 14 -15.82 -29.74 -41.27
C LEU A 14 -15.81 -30.60 -40.00
N PRO A 15 -16.98 -30.99 -39.46
CA PRO A 15 -17.05 -31.76 -38.23
C PRO A 15 -16.49 -33.19 -38.36
N VAL A 16 -16.24 -33.68 -39.58
CA VAL A 16 -15.69 -35.00 -39.88
C VAL A 16 -14.88 -34.93 -41.18
N VAL A 17 -13.55 -35.04 -41.12
CA VAL A 17 -12.75 -35.32 -42.33
C VAL A 17 -13.09 -36.74 -42.80
N ASN A 18 -13.20 -37.01 -44.11
CA ASN A 18 -13.56 -38.35 -44.60
C ASN A 18 -12.31 -39.16 -45.05
N TYR A 19 -12.45 -40.49 -45.07
CA TYR A 19 -11.40 -41.46 -45.41
C TYR A 19 -10.61 -41.17 -46.71
N HIS A 20 -11.25 -40.67 -47.76
CA HIS A 20 -10.59 -40.41 -49.04
C HIS A 20 -9.62 -39.22 -48.97
N GLN A 21 -9.94 -38.20 -48.17
CA GLN A 21 -9.07 -37.05 -47.94
C GLN A 21 -7.83 -37.45 -47.15
N LEU A 22 -7.99 -38.30 -46.13
CA LEU A 22 -6.89 -38.86 -45.36
C LEU A 22 -5.95 -39.71 -46.25
N ARG A 23 -6.52 -40.62 -47.07
CA ARG A 23 -5.75 -41.47 -47.98
C ARG A 23 -4.95 -40.67 -49.02
N PHE A 24 -5.55 -39.60 -49.57
CA PHE A 24 -4.89 -38.72 -50.54
C PHE A 24 -3.74 -37.93 -49.92
N ALA A 25 -3.93 -37.38 -48.71
CA ALA A 25 -2.88 -36.68 -47.98
C ALA A 25 -1.70 -37.61 -47.62
N ILE A 26 -2.00 -38.86 -47.24
CA ILE A 26 -1.02 -39.88 -46.90
C ILE A 26 -0.19 -40.31 -48.13
N GLN A 27 -0.83 -40.57 -49.27
CA GLN A 27 -0.13 -40.94 -50.51
C GLN A 27 0.79 -39.82 -51.05
N ARG A 28 0.51 -38.56 -50.69
CA ARG A 28 1.29 -37.38 -51.11
C ARG A 28 2.27 -36.88 -50.04
N ASN A 29 2.41 -37.60 -48.92
CA ASN A 29 3.30 -37.27 -47.81
C ASN A 29 3.10 -35.84 -47.27
N LEU A 30 1.84 -35.43 -47.08
CA LEU A 30 1.47 -34.09 -46.57
C LEU A 30 1.22 -34.14 -45.05
N PRO A 31 2.19 -33.79 -44.19
CA PRO A 31 2.11 -34.00 -42.72
C PRO A 31 1.09 -33.12 -42.00
N GLN A 32 0.60 -32.05 -42.64
CA GLN A 32 -0.32 -31.08 -42.01
C GLN A 32 -1.75 -31.63 -41.85
N ILE A 33 -2.19 -32.55 -42.71
CA ILE A 33 -3.57 -33.05 -42.78
C ILE A 33 -3.85 -34.19 -41.77
N PRO A 34 -2.96 -35.18 -41.56
CA PRO A 34 -3.11 -36.19 -40.50
C PRO A 34 -3.26 -35.58 -39.12
N ARG A 35 -2.53 -34.50 -38.84
CA ARG A 35 -2.57 -33.80 -37.55
C ARG A 35 -3.95 -33.22 -37.23
N LEU A 36 -4.61 -32.63 -38.22
CA LEU A 36 -5.97 -32.08 -38.10
C LEU A 36 -7.05 -33.18 -38.04
N THR A 37 -6.85 -34.31 -38.72
CA THR A 37 -7.81 -35.42 -38.65
C THR A 37 -7.79 -36.10 -37.30
N PHE A 38 -6.61 -36.33 -36.73
CA PHE A 38 -6.50 -36.89 -35.38
C PHE A 38 -7.24 -36.02 -34.34
N GLU A 39 -7.16 -34.70 -34.42
CA GLU A 39 -7.86 -33.79 -33.49
C GLU A 39 -9.39 -33.74 -33.67
N ALA A 40 -9.93 -34.17 -34.81
CA ALA A 40 -11.35 -34.08 -35.16
C ALA A 40 -12.19 -35.35 -34.86
N TYR A 41 -11.58 -36.49 -34.52
CA TYR A 41 -12.29 -37.77 -34.37
C TYR A 41 -12.64 -38.14 -32.91
N LYS A 42 -13.87 -38.61 -32.69
CA LYS A 42 -14.31 -39.31 -31.46
C LYS A 42 -13.87 -40.79 -31.48
N GLU A 43 -13.73 -41.38 -30.29
CA GLU A 43 -13.25 -42.76 -30.00
C GLU A 43 -13.66 -43.84 -31.01
N SER A 44 -14.90 -43.80 -31.51
CA SER A 44 -15.45 -44.77 -32.46
C SER A 44 -14.76 -44.80 -33.83
N SER A 45 -13.91 -43.82 -34.15
CA SER A 45 -13.21 -43.72 -35.45
C SER A 45 -11.74 -44.18 -35.41
N ILE A 46 -11.18 -44.45 -34.22
CA ILE A 46 -9.79 -44.90 -34.07
C ILE A 46 -9.63 -46.34 -34.58
N GLN A 47 -10.64 -47.19 -34.38
CA GLN A 47 -10.67 -48.57 -34.90
C GLN A 47 -10.50 -48.62 -36.44
N ILE A 48 -11.05 -47.64 -37.16
CA ILE A 48 -10.99 -47.54 -38.63
C ILE A 48 -9.60 -47.05 -39.08
N LEU A 49 -8.94 -46.21 -38.27
CA LEU A 49 -7.56 -45.79 -38.47
C LEU A 49 -6.58 -46.94 -38.21
N GLU A 50 -6.80 -47.75 -37.16
CA GLU A 50 -6.00 -48.93 -36.82
C GLU A 50 -5.87 -49.87 -38.03
N ASP A 51 -6.99 -50.40 -38.54
CA ASP A 51 -6.98 -51.40 -39.61
C ASP A 51 -6.33 -50.90 -40.92
N ARG A 52 -6.29 -49.58 -41.14
CA ARG A 52 -5.84 -48.97 -42.41
C ARG A 52 -4.44 -48.34 -42.33
N LEU A 53 -3.97 -47.92 -41.16
CA LEU A 53 -2.57 -47.52 -40.92
C LEU A 53 -1.61 -48.69 -41.12
N PHE A 54 -1.99 -49.92 -40.72
CA PHE A 54 -1.17 -51.12 -40.95
C PHE A 54 -0.94 -51.45 -42.44
N SER A 55 -1.75 -50.91 -43.35
CA SER A 55 -1.61 -51.13 -44.80
C SER A 55 -0.69 -50.13 -45.51
N LEU A 56 -0.39 -49.00 -44.87
CA LEU A 56 0.34 -47.88 -45.45
C LEU A 56 1.74 -47.83 -44.82
N HIS A 57 2.76 -48.21 -45.56
CA HIS A 57 4.14 -48.43 -45.10
C HIS A 57 4.91 -47.12 -44.73
N SER A 58 4.25 -46.10 -44.16
CA SER A 58 4.87 -44.82 -43.78
C SER A 58 5.21 -44.77 -42.30
N GLU A 59 6.51 -44.79 -41.98
CA GLU A 59 7.02 -44.71 -40.60
C GLU A 59 6.55 -43.43 -39.87
N HIS A 60 6.54 -42.29 -40.56
CA HIS A 60 6.14 -41.00 -39.98
C HIS A 60 4.69 -40.97 -39.51
N LEU A 61 3.76 -41.43 -40.35
CA LEU A 61 2.33 -41.49 -40.03
C LEU A 61 2.00 -42.49 -38.93
N CYS A 62 2.69 -43.62 -38.96
CA CYS A 62 2.65 -44.63 -37.92
C CYS A 62 3.09 -44.04 -36.57
N LEU A 63 4.18 -43.26 -36.54
CA LEU A 63 4.62 -42.53 -35.34
C LEU A 63 3.62 -41.45 -34.91
N GLU A 64 3.02 -40.69 -35.82
CA GLU A 64 2.00 -39.68 -35.49
C GLU A 64 0.72 -40.28 -34.91
N ALA A 65 0.24 -41.40 -35.47
CA ALA A 65 -0.92 -42.13 -34.96
C ALA A 65 -0.66 -42.72 -33.58
N PHE A 66 0.51 -43.37 -33.42
CA PHE A 66 0.95 -43.90 -32.14
C PHE A 66 1.04 -42.79 -31.09
N ASN A 67 1.61 -41.65 -31.49
CA ASN A 67 1.66 -40.45 -30.69
C ASN A 67 0.27 -39.91 -30.31
N PHE A 68 -0.70 -39.91 -31.22
CA PHE A 68 -2.05 -39.48 -30.93
C PHE A 68 -2.74 -40.39 -29.90
N VAL A 69 -2.64 -41.70 -30.09
CA VAL A 69 -3.18 -42.72 -29.16
C VAL A 69 -2.58 -42.54 -27.76
N ILE A 70 -1.26 -42.37 -27.68
CA ILE A 70 -0.54 -42.07 -26.45
C ILE A 70 -1.02 -40.76 -25.80
N LYS A 71 -1.11 -39.66 -26.57
CA LYS A 71 -1.49 -38.33 -26.08
C LYS A 71 -2.91 -38.31 -25.50
N ASN A 72 -3.82 -39.10 -26.06
CA ASN A 72 -5.23 -39.13 -25.65
C ASN A 72 -5.57 -40.29 -24.70
N GLY A 73 -4.59 -41.12 -24.33
CA GLY A 73 -4.77 -42.16 -23.32
C GLY A 73 -5.61 -43.36 -23.76
N HIS A 74 -5.63 -43.67 -25.06
CA HIS A 74 -6.38 -44.80 -25.63
C HIS A 74 -5.63 -46.13 -25.40
N VAL A 75 -5.82 -46.75 -24.22
CA VAL A 75 -5.05 -47.92 -23.75
C VAL A 75 -5.24 -49.14 -24.67
N ASP A 76 -6.47 -49.52 -24.98
CA ASP A 76 -6.75 -50.72 -25.80
C ASP A 76 -6.15 -50.59 -27.21
N GLN A 77 -6.26 -49.40 -27.79
CA GLN A 77 -5.71 -49.10 -29.11
C GLN A 77 -4.19 -49.07 -29.07
N TYR A 78 -3.60 -48.54 -27.99
CA TYR A 78 -2.17 -48.61 -27.77
C TYR A 78 -1.69 -50.06 -27.71
N GLU A 79 -2.31 -50.93 -26.92
CA GLU A 79 -1.93 -52.34 -26.81
C GLU A 79 -1.96 -53.05 -28.18
N ARG A 80 -3.02 -52.83 -28.97
CA ARG A 80 -3.16 -53.39 -30.32
C ARG A 80 -2.11 -52.85 -31.30
N MET A 81 -1.78 -51.56 -31.23
CA MET A 81 -0.72 -50.97 -32.05
C MET A 81 0.66 -51.45 -31.61
N ALA A 82 0.94 -51.49 -30.31
CA ALA A 82 2.22 -51.91 -29.75
C ALA A 82 2.59 -53.35 -30.11
N ALA A 83 1.62 -54.26 -30.23
CA ALA A 83 1.85 -55.64 -30.68
C ALA A 83 2.38 -55.74 -32.13
N LYS A 84 2.16 -54.72 -32.96
CA LYS A 84 2.49 -54.71 -34.39
C LYS A 84 3.66 -53.79 -34.74
N PHE A 85 4.18 -53.04 -33.77
CA PHE A 85 5.25 -52.07 -33.96
C PHE A 85 6.56 -52.57 -33.32
N ASP A 86 7.69 -52.32 -34.00
CA ASP A 86 9.01 -52.61 -33.47
C ASP A 86 9.39 -51.71 -32.28
N VAL A 87 10.35 -52.20 -31.47
CA VAL A 87 10.80 -51.55 -30.23
C VAL A 87 11.43 -50.18 -30.49
N VAL A 88 12.10 -49.99 -31.64
CA VAL A 88 12.73 -48.72 -32.02
C VAL A 88 11.68 -47.62 -32.22
N LYS A 89 10.54 -47.93 -32.85
CA LYS A 89 9.42 -46.98 -32.98
C LYS A 89 8.79 -46.64 -31.63
N LYS A 90 8.69 -47.61 -30.71
CA LYS A 90 8.22 -47.37 -29.34
C LYS A 90 9.15 -46.42 -28.58
N MET A 91 10.47 -46.61 -28.71
CA MET A 91 11.47 -45.73 -28.10
C MET A 91 11.42 -44.30 -28.64
N LYS A 92 11.37 -44.13 -29.98
CA LYS A 92 11.22 -42.80 -30.59
C LYS A 92 9.99 -42.07 -30.05
N ALA A 93 8.87 -42.77 -29.87
CA ALA A 93 7.67 -42.16 -29.30
C ALA A 93 7.82 -41.72 -27.83
N LEU A 94 8.64 -42.43 -27.05
CA LEU A 94 8.93 -42.08 -25.65
C LEU A 94 9.74 -40.77 -25.56
N GLU A 95 10.77 -40.60 -26.39
CA GLU A 95 11.64 -39.41 -26.40
C GLU A 95 10.88 -38.10 -26.66
N PHE A 96 9.89 -38.10 -27.57
CA PHE A 96 9.14 -36.88 -27.92
C PHE A 96 8.14 -36.41 -26.84
N ARG A 97 7.84 -37.25 -25.84
CA ARG A 97 6.62 -37.09 -25.02
C ARG A 97 6.82 -36.64 -23.58
N PHE A 98 8.04 -36.49 -23.08
CA PHE A 98 8.29 -35.96 -21.73
C PHE A 98 7.78 -34.52 -21.49
N THR A 99 7.23 -33.87 -22.53
CA THR A 99 6.57 -32.57 -22.47
C THR A 99 5.04 -32.63 -22.29
N ALA A 100 4.39 -33.80 -22.36
CA ALA A 100 2.92 -33.96 -22.29
C ALA A 100 2.49 -35.12 -21.37
N LYS A 101 1.40 -34.92 -20.61
CA LYS A 101 0.87 -35.90 -19.63
C LYS A 101 0.45 -37.23 -20.29
N LEU A 102 1.32 -38.25 -20.25
CA LEU A 102 1.03 -39.62 -20.70
C LEU A 102 0.02 -40.36 -19.81
N HIS A 103 -0.77 -41.28 -20.36
CA HIS A 103 -1.58 -42.21 -19.55
C HIS A 103 -0.69 -43.23 -18.81
N PRO A 104 -0.90 -43.49 -17.50
CA PRO A 104 0.00 -44.34 -16.69
C PRO A 104 0.14 -45.76 -17.22
N ARG A 105 -0.97 -46.38 -17.63
CA ARG A 105 -0.95 -47.75 -18.18
C ARG A 105 -0.17 -47.85 -19.48
N ILE A 106 -0.28 -46.84 -20.34
CA ILE A 106 0.44 -46.79 -21.62
C ILE A 106 1.94 -46.65 -21.34
N LEU A 107 2.33 -45.78 -20.39
CA LEU A 107 3.72 -45.63 -19.99
C LEU A 107 4.30 -46.96 -19.50
N GLN A 108 3.59 -47.66 -18.61
CA GLN A 108 4.01 -48.95 -18.10
C GLN A 108 4.23 -49.98 -19.22
N LEU A 109 3.31 -50.06 -20.19
CA LEU A 109 3.42 -50.96 -21.34
C LEU A 109 4.57 -50.60 -22.27
N ILE A 110 4.82 -49.30 -22.54
CA ILE A 110 5.99 -48.85 -23.31
C ILE A 110 7.28 -49.32 -22.61
N LEU A 111 7.37 -49.09 -21.30
CA LEU A 111 8.57 -49.37 -20.52
C LEU A 111 8.87 -50.87 -20.44
N GLN A 112 7.87 -51.74 -20.31
CA GLN A 112 8.07 -53.18 -20.30
C GLN A 112 8.88 -53.70 -21.49
N ASP A 113 8.68 -53.14 -22.68
CA ASP A 113 9.38 -53.56 -23.90
C ASP A 113 10.69 -52.82 -24.18
N THR A 114 10.89 -51.64 -23.57
CA THR A 114 11.96 -50.71 -23.97
C THR A 114 12.99 -50.44 -22.87
N ILE A 115 12.73 -50.83 -21.62
CA ILE A 115 13.54 -50.42 -20.46
C ILE A 115 15.01 -50.80 -20.58
N ASP A 116 15.34 -52.00 -21.08
CA ASP A 116 16.73 -52.46 -21.18
C ASP A 116 17.55 -51.71 -22.23
N LEU A 117 16.88 -51.06 -23.18
CA LEU A 117 17.51 -50.28 -24.24
C LEU A 117 17.74 -48.82 -23.86
N LEU A 118 17.11 -48.34 -22.77
CA LEU A 118 17.23 -46.94 -22.34
C LEU A 118 18.52 -46.71 -21.54
N GLU A 119 19.16 -45.56 -21.79
CA GLU A 119 20.27 -45.09 -20.97
C GLU A 119 19.80 -44.78 -19.54
N LEU A 120 20.73 -44.87 -18.58
CA LEU A 120 20.43 -44.64 -17.16
C LEU A 120 19.84 -43.24 -16.91
N TYR A 121 20.36 -42.22 -17.59
CA TYR A 121 19.85 -40.85 -17.45
C TYR A 121 18.38 -40.73 -17.87
N SER A 122 18.01 -41.32 -19.01
CA SER A 122 16.62 -41.37 -19.48
C SER A 122 15.71 -42.12 -18.50
N LYS A 123 16.19 -43.22 -17.89
CA LYS A 123 15.44 -43.96 -16.86
C LYS A 123 15.16 -43.07 -15.64
N VAL A 124 16.13 -42.28 -15.18
CA VAL A 124 15.98 -41.34 -14.06
C VAL A 124 14.98 -40.23 -14.39
N ASP A 125 14.99 -39.68 -15.60
CA ASP A 125 14.02 -38.66 -16.02
C ASP A 125 12.59 -39.23 -16.09
N ILE A 126 12.43 -40.44 -16.62
CA ILE A 126 11.13 -41.15 -16.61
C ILE A 126 10.67 -41.40 -15.17
N PHE A 127 11.58 -41.80 -14.29
CA PHE A 127 11.28 -42.03 -12.88
C PHE A 127 10.78 -40.76 -12.19
N ARG A 128 11.48 -39.62 -12.37
CA ARG A 128 11.05 -38.30 -11.85
C ARG A 128 9.72 -37.84 -12.43
N TYR A 129 9.50 -38.09 -13.72
CA TYR A 129 8.24 -37.81 -14.39
C TYR A 129 7.09 -38.64 -13.78
N ALA A 130 7.30 -39.94 -13.57
CA ALA A 130 6.30 -40.83 -12.94
C ALA A 130 5.94 -40.36 -11.51
N ILE A 131 6.91 -39.89 -10.73
CA ILE A 131 6.69 -39.27 -9.42
C ILE A 131 5.80 -38.02 -9.54
N THR A 132 6.14 -37.14 -10.48
CA THR A 132 5.43 -35.87 -10.71
C THR A 132 3.94 -36.09 -10.95
N PHE A 133 3.61 -37.07 -11.78
CA PHE A 133 2.22 -37.39 -12.15
C PHE A 133 1.55 -38.45 -11.27
N ASN A 134 2.20 -38.88 -10.18
CA ASN A 134 1.69 -39.84 -9.21
C ASN A 134 1.38 -41.24 -9.80
N TYR A 135 2.24 -41.73 -10.70
CA TYR A 135 2.08 -43.04 -11.34
C TYR A 135 2.71 -44.15 -10.50
N VAL A 136 2.01 -44.54 -9.43
CA VAL A 136 2.51 -45.43 -8.38
C VAL A 136 3.07 -46.75 -8.93
N GLU A 137 2.33 -47.42 -9.81
CA GLU A 137 2.71 -48.71 -10.39
C GLU A 137 3.90 -48.57 -11.37
N THR A 138 4.04 -47.41 -12.00
CA THR A 138 5.19 -47.11 -12.86
C THR A 138 6.44 -46.87 -12.03
N VAL A 139 6.31 -46.14 -10.92
CA VAL A 139 7.41 -45.94 -9.97
C VAL A 139 7.88 -47.28 -9.40
N GLU A 140 6.97 -48.13 -8.94
CA GLU A 140 7.29 -49.47 -8.42
C GLU A 140 8.06 -50.32 -9.44
N PHE A 141 7.62 -50.33 -10.71
CA PHE A 141 8.34 -51.01 -11.78
C PHE A 141 9.75 -50.43 -12.00
N LEU A 142 9.88 -49.11 -12.05
CA LEU A 142 11.14 -48.43 -12.31
C LEU A 142 12.17 -48.54 -11.18
N LEU A 143 11.74 -48.74 -9.94
CA LEU A 143 12.65 -48.98 -8.81
C LEU A 143 13.59 -50.17 -9.03
N GLN A 144 13.16 -51.16 -9.82
CA GLN A 144 14.01 -52.31 -10.15
C GLN A 144 15.23 -51.94 -11.02
N TYR A 145 15.15 -50.81 -11.74
CA TYR A 145 16.14 -50.39 -12.75
C TYR A 145 16.84 -49.07 -12.40
N VAL A 146 16.27 -48.27 -11.50
CA VAL A 146 16.79 -46.97 -11.09
C VAL A 146 17.17 -47.03 -9.62
N ASN A 147 18.35 -46.51 -9.27
CA ASN A 147 18.68 -46.28 -7.87
C ASN A 147 17.96 -45.00 -7.38
N PRO A 148 16.97 -45.10 -6.47
CA PRO A 148 16.20 -43.95 -6.04
C PRO A 148 16.99 -42.96 -5.17
N SER A 149 18.18 -43.32 -4.65
CA SER A 149 19.06 -42.41 -3.89
C SER A 149 19.95 -41.51 -4.75
N ILE A 150 19.86 -41.60 -6.09
CA ILE A 150 20.61 -40.74 -7.01
C ILE A 150 20.35 -39.25 -6.73
N ASP A 151 21.38 -38.43 -6.93
CA ASP A 151 21.37 -36.99 -6.67
C ASP A 151 20.93 -36.65 -5.23
N ARG A 152 21.49 -37.37 -4.25
CA ARG A 152 21.22 -37.17 -2.81
C ARG A 152 19.74 -37.25 -2.47
N ASN A 153 19.10 -38.37 -2.84
CA ASN A 153 17.67 -38.61 -2.60
C ASN A 153 16.73 -37.57 -3.25
N TYR A 154 17.11 -36.94 -4.37
CA TYR A 154 16.27 -35.97 -5.06
C TYR A 154 14.85 -36.50 -5.33
N ALA A 155 14.71 -37.77 -5.71
CA ALA A 155 13.40 -38.39 -5.96
C ALA A 155 12.50 -38.39 -4.71
N LEU A 156 13.07 -38.69 -3.54
CA LEU A 156 12.36 -38.68 -2.25
C LEU A 156 11.97 -37.24 -1.85
N ILE A 157 12.88 -36.28 -2.05
CA ILE A 157 12.62 -34.84 -1.80
C ILE A 157 11.48 -34.34 -2.72
N HIS A 158 11.58 -34.60 -4.02
CA HIS A 158 10.58 -34.20 -5.03
C HIS A 158 9.21 -34.83 -4.74
N ALA A 159 9.17 -36.10 -4.36
CA ALA A 159 7.94 -36.76 -3.94
C ALA A 159 7.31 -36.11 -2.70
N SER A 160 8.16 -35.65 -1.76
CA SER A 160 7.74 -34.98 -0.52
C SER A 160 7.10 -33.61 -0.79
N GLN A 161 7.68 -32.84 -1.72
CA GLN A 161 7.12 -31.56 -2.19
C GLN A 161 5.72 -31.74 -2.81
N LEU A 162 5.53 -32.85 -3.55
CA LEU A 162 4.31 -33.13 -4.28
C LEU A 162 3.27 -33.94 -3.50
N ASN A 163 3.47 -34.17 -2.19
CA ASN A 163 2.59 -34.95 -1.32
C ASN A 163 2.29 -36.37 -1.83
N ARG A 164 3.32 -37.08 -2.32
CA ARG A 164 3.19 -38.41 -2.94
C ARG A 164 3.39 -39.54 -1.92
N HIS A 165 2.61 -39.55 -0.84
CA HIS A 165 2.76 -40.49 0.28
C HIS A 165 2.84 -41.98 -0.10
N ARG A 166 2.08 -42.44 -1.12
CA ARG A 166 2.17 -43.85 -1.60
C ARG A 166 3.52 -44.16 -2.24
N ILE A 167 4.02 -43.24 -3.06
CA ILE A 167 5.32 -43.36 -3.72
C ILE A 167 6.46 -43.25 -2.70
N ILE A 168 6.32 -42.36 -1.72
CA ILE A 168 7.28 -42.25 -0.61
C ILE A 168 7.35 -43.57 0.16
N ARG A 169 6.21 -44.19 0.49
CA ARG A 169 6.19 -45.51 1.13
C ARG A 169 6.99 -46.55 0.32
N LEU A 170 6.73 -46.66 -0.98
CA LEU A 170 7.48 -47.56 -1.85
C LEU A 170 8.99 -47.29 -1.83
N MET A 171 9.40 -46.02 -1.81
CA MET A 171 10.82 -45.66 -1.75
C MET A 171 11.43 -45.91 -0.36
N LEU A 172 10.68 -45.75 0.73
CA LEU A 172 11.15 -46.05 2.07
C LEU A 172 11.36 -47.55 2.29
N ASP A 173 10.55 -48.39 1.66
CA ASP A 173 10.71 -49.85 1.67
C ASP A 173 11.96 -50.32 0.88
N ASP A 174 12.56 -49.44 0.07
CA ASP A 174 13.78 -49.73 -0.70
C ASP A 174 15.04 -49.54 0.17
N GLU A 175 15.81 -50.62 0.36
CA GLU A 175 17.02 -50.62 1.20
C GLU A 175 18.11 -49.64 0.73
N ARG A 176 18.07 -49.20 -0.53
CA ARG A 176 19.05 -48.25 -1.09
C ARG A 176 18.77 -46.80 -0.70
N ILE A 177 17.60 -46.52 -0.13
CA ILE A 177 17.24 -45.20 0.39
C ILE A 177 17.67 -45.11 1.86
N ASP A 178 18.47 -44.09 2.15
CA ASP A 178 18.67 -43.60 3.51
C ASP A 178 17.78 -42.37 3.75
N PRO A 179 16.63 -42.50 4.44
CA PRO A 179 15.73 -41.38 4.66
C PRO A 179 16.22 -40.41 5.75
N ALA A 180 17.29 -40.75 6.48
CA ALA A 180 17.92 -39.88 7.49
C ALA A 180 18.92 -38.88 6.91
N MET A 181 19.23 -38.99 5.62
CA MET A 181 20.16 -38.12 4.91
C MET A 181 19.88 -36.62 5.12
N ASP A 182 20.94 -35.85 5.31
CA ASP A 182 20.92 -34.38 5.49
C ASP A 182 19.96 -33.92 6.61
N ASP A 183 20.05 -34.60 7.76
CA ASP A 183 19.17 -34.40 8.93
C ASP A 183 17.69 -34.53 8.54
N CYS A 184 17.36 -35.66 7.92
CA CYS A 184 16.00 -35.99 7.46
C CYS A 184 15.41 -34.90 6.53
N TYR A 185 16.17 -34.38 5.56
CA TYR A 185 15.74 -33.22 4.76
C TYR A 185 14.41 -33.44 4.00
N ALA A 186 14.21 -34.61 3.40
CA ALA A 186 12.97 -34.92 2.69
C ALA A 186 11.73 -34.90 3.63
N PHE A 187 11.90 -35.39 4.86
CA PHE A 187 10.88 -35.30 5.89
C PHE A 187 10.60 -33.84 6.31
N ARG A 188 11.65 -33.02 6.50
CA ARG A 188 11.47 -31.58 6.81
C ARG A 188 10.73 -30.84 5.70
N ILE A 189 11.01 -31.14 4.44
CA ILE A 189 10.26 -30.62 3.30
C ILE A 189 8.78 -31.02 3.36
N ALA A 190 8.46 -32.27 3.72
CA ALA A 190 7.08 -32.68 3.91
C ALA A 190 6.37 -31.90 5.04
N VAL A 191 7.10 -31.54 6.09
CA VAL A 191 6.60 -30.68 7.18
C VAL A 191 6.38 -29.25 6.69
N ASP A 192 7.32 -28.68 5.94
CA ASP A 192 7.23 -27.33 5.37
C ASP A 192 5.98 -27.18 4.48
N GLU A 193 5.69 -28.19 3.64
CA GLU A 193 4.52 -28.25 2.75
C GLU A 193 3.19 -28.61 3.46
N ASN A 194 3.20 -28.78 4.79
CA ASN A 194 2.03 -29.15 5.59
C ASN A 194 1.33 -30.46 5.15
N ASN A 195 2.12 -31.43 4.68
CA ASN A 195 1.60 -32.68 4.12
C ASN A 195 1.44 -33.77 5.19
N THR A 196 0.39 -33.70 6.02
CA THR A 196 0.17 -34.58 7.19
C THR A 196 0.30 -36.08 6.88
N GLU A 197 -0.28 -36.58 5.78
CA GLU A 197 -0.18 -38.00 5.40
C GLU A 197 1.24 -38.42 4.99
N THR A 198 1.97 -37.52 4.34
CA THR A 198 3.37 -37.75 3.98
C THR A 198 4.25 -37.73 5.22
N VAL A 199 4.06 -36.76 6.11
CA VAL A 199 4.74 -36.68 7.41
C VAL A 199 4.48 -37.93 8.24
N LYS A 200 3.23 -38.38 8.33
CA LYS A 200 2.86 -39.64 8.99
C LYS A 200 3.55 -40.85 8.37
N THR A 201 3.69 -40.89 7.04
CA THR A 201 4.38 -41.97 6.34
C THR A 201 5.87 -42.00 6.72
N PHE A 202 6.55 -40.86 6.73
CA PHE A 202 7.94 -40.77 7.19
C PHE A 202 8.10 -41.17 8.66
N LEU A 203 7.25 -40.67 9.55
CA LEU A 203 7.33 -40.96 10.99
C LEU A 203 7.06 -42.44 11.35
N ASN A 204 6.54 -43.24 10.43
CA ASN A 204 6.40 -44.69 10.61
C ASN A 204 7.68 -45.46 10.27
N ASP A 205 8.63 -44.84 9.58
CA ASP A 205 9.94 -45.41 9.33
C ASP A 205 10.84 -45.21 10.56
N PRO A 206 11.41 -46.28 11.16
CA PRO A 206 12.21 -46.18 12.37
C PRO A 206 13.54 -45.42 12.18
N ARG A 207 13.96 -45.16 10.94
CA ARG A 207 15.18 -44.41 10.62
C ARG A 207 14.98 -42.90 10.70
N ILE A 208 13.73 -42.41 10.73
CA ILE A 208 13.44 -40.98 10.84
C ILE A 208 13.53 -40.53 12.29
N ASP A 209 14.46 -39.61 12.57
CA ASP A 209 14.50 -38.88 13.83
C ASP A 209 13.62 -37.62 13.72
N PRO A 210 12.47 -37.54 14.41
CA PRO A 210 11.61 -36.37 14.38
C PRO A 210 12.23 -35.13 15.06
N ALA A 211 13.29 -35.30 15.84
CA ALA A 211 14.02 -34.23 16.52
C ALA A 211 15.26 -33.72 15.73
N ALA A 212 15.49 -34.25 14.52
CA ALA A 212 16.61 -33.86 13.67
C ALA A 212 16.66 -32.35 13.38
N ALA A 213 17.86 -31.86 13.02
CA ALA A 213 18.14 -30.44 12.76
C ALA A 213 17.68 -29.50 13.89
N ASN A 214 17.97 -29.88 15.14
CA ASN A 214 17.60 -29.11 16.35
C ASN A 214 16.08 -28.87 16.48
N ASN A 215 15.29 -29.95 16.42
CA ASN A 215 13.82 -29.92 16.51
C ASN A 215 13.15 -29.04 15.44
N TYR A 216 13.73 -28.93 14.24
CA TYR A 216 13.20 -28.07 13.16
C TYR A 216 11.72 -28.34 12.87
N ALA A 217 11.36 -29.61 12.71
CA ALA A 217 9.98 -30.01 12.38
C ALA A 217 8.99 -29.54 13.46
N PHE A 218 9.38 -29.60 14.73
CA PHE A 218 8.58 -29.13 15.86
C PHE A 218 8.41 -27.60 15.80
N LYS A 219 9.52 -26.85 15.64
CA LYS A 219 9.50 -25.38 15.57
C LYS A 219 8.68 -24.88 14.38
N CYS A 220 8.91 -25.41 13.19
CA CYS A 220 8.15 -25.11 11.98
C CYS A 220 6.65 -25.40 12.18
N SER A 221 6.30 -26.49 12.87
CA SER A 221 4.90 -26.81 13.15
C SER A 221 4.22 -25.80 14.09
N ILE A 222 4.98 -25.18 15.00
CA ILE A 222 4.47 -24.11 15.86
C ILE A 222 4.36 -22.80 15.08
N GLU A 223 5.45 -22.37 14.44
CA GLU A 223 5.52 -21.09 13.74
C GLU A 223 4.45 -20.98 12.64
N GLU A 224 4.28 -22.05 11.85
CA GLU A 224 3.34 -22.11 10.74
C GLU A 224 1.94 -22.65 11.15
N ASN A 225 1.67 -22.80 12.45
CA ASN A 225 0.38 -23.26 12.99
C ASN A 225 -0.11 -24.63 12.47
N LYS A 226 0.79 -25.59 12.33
CA LYS A 226 0.53 -26.95 11.79
C LYS A 226 0.19 -27.93 12.92
N LEU A 227 -0.97 -27.75 13.56
CA LEU A 227 -1.38 -28.53 14.74
C LEU A 227 -1.37 -30.06 14.52
N ASP A 228 -1.83 -30.54 13.38
CA ASP A 228 -1.90 -31.99 13.13
C ASP A 228 -0.51 -32.62 13.01
N ILE A 229 0.43 -31.91 12.39
CA ILE A 229 1.83 -32.34 12.34
C ILE A 229 2.46 -32.28 13.74
N LEU A 230 2.23 -31.20 14.49
CA LEU A 230 2.71 -31.08 15.86
C LEU A 230 2.26 -32.27 16.73
N LYS A 231 0.99 -32.69 16.62
CA LYS A 231 0.46 -33.88 17.31
C LYS A 231 1.22 -35.14 16.93
N LEU A 232 1.44 -35.38 15.63
CA LEU A 232 2.20 -36.53 15.14
C LEU A 232 3.65 -36.54 15.67
N LEU A 233 4.31 -35.39 15.75
CA LEU A 233 5.67 -35.28 16.28
C LEU A 233 5.73 -35.65 17.77
N VAL A 234 4.79 -35.14 18.56
CA VAL A 234 4.70 -35.46 20.00
C VAL A 234 4.36 -36.93 20.23
N GLU A 235 3.42 -37.49 19.45
CA GLU A 235 3.10 -38.94 19.47
C GLU A 235 4.31 -39.82 19.18
N LYS A 236 5.29 -39.30 18.41
CA LYS A 236 6.53 -39.99 18.04
C LYS A 236 7.70 -39.69 18.99
N GLY A 237 7.44 -39.05 20.13
CA GLY A 237 8.39 -38.89 21.21
C GLY A 237 9.14 -37.55 21.23
N VAL A 238 8.81 -36.59 20.35
CA VAL A 238 9.35 -35.23 20.49
C VAL A 238 8.78 -34.60 21.75
N SER A 239 9.66 -34.18 22.66
CA SER A 239 9.23 -33.56 23.91
C SER A 239 8.52 -32.23 23.62
N PRO A 240 7.28 -32.01 24.12
CA PRO A 240 6.57 -30.75 23.91
C PRO A 240 7.18 -29.57 24.71
N SER A 241 8.12 -29.85 25.62
CA SER A 241 8.85 -28.89 26.46
C SER A 241 10.28 -28.59 25.96
N VAL A 242 10.58 -28.85 24.68
CA VAL A 242 11.90 -28.55 24.08
C VAL A 242 12.33 -27.11 24.34
N GLU A 243 13.65 -26.93 24.54
CA GLU A 243 14.31 -25.62 24.66
C GLU A 243 13.62 -24.65 25.65
N ASN A 244 13.33 -25.13 26.86
CA ASN A 244 12.68 -24.33 27.90
C ASN A 244 11.27 -23.85 27.49
N ASN A 245 10.44 -24.79 27.03
CA ASN A 245 9.05 -24.54 26.63
C ASN A 245 8.90 -23.59 25.42
N TYR A 246 9.81 -23.68 24.45
CA TYR A 246 9.76 -22.89 23.20
C TYR A 246 8.37 -22.91 22.55
N GLY A 247 7.73 -24.09 22.52
CA GLY A 247 6.47 -24.26 21.80
C GLY A 247 5.30 -23.50 22.39
N ILE A 248 5.11 -23.55 23.71
CA ILE A 248 3.99 -22.83 24.34
C ILE A 248 4.24 -21.32 24.32
N PHE A 249 5.49 -20.89 24.48
CA PHE A 249 5.85 -19.48 24.43
C PHE A 249 5.56 -18.86 23.04
N ASN A 250 6.10 -19.46 21.97
CA ASN A 250 5.93 -18.91 20.62
C ASN A 250 4.48 -19.04 20.12
N SER A 251 3.79 -20.13 20.43
CA SER A 251 2.35 -20.24 20.09
C SER A 251 1.51 -19.18 20.79
N CYS A 252 1.86 -18.77 22.03
CA CYS A 252 1.22 -17.65 22.69
C CYS A 252 1.54 -16.31 22.02
N SER A 253 2.81 -16.07 21.69
CA SER A 253 3.28 -14.85 21.02
C SER A 253 2.68 -14.66 19.62
N MET A 254 2.37 -15.75 18.90
CA MET A 254 1.82 -15.72 17.54
C MET A 254 0.30 -15.90 17.49
N GLY A 255 -0.33 -16.22 18.63
CA GLY A 255 -1.78 -16.31 18.74
C GLY A 255 -2.39 -17.66 18.32
N HIS A 256 -1.59 -18.71 18.21
CA HIS A 256 -1.99 -20.05 17.76
C HIS A 256 -2.78 -20.79 18.84
N THR A 257 -4.02 -20.36 19.08
CA THR A 257 -4.86 -20.79 20.21
C THR A 257 -5.00 -22.31 20.30
N SER A 258 -5.19 -23.01 19.18
CA SER A 258 -5.35 -24.48 19.17
C SER A 258 -4.07 -25.22 19.52
N ILE A 259 -2.90 -24.67 19.19
CA ILE A 259 -1.60 -25.20 19.63
C ILE A 259 -1.42 -24.96 21.13
N VAL A 260 -1.77 -23.77 21.63
CA VAL A 260 -1.72 -23.48 23.07
C VAL A 260 -2.62 -24.44 23.86
N GLU A 261 -3.87 -24.65 23.43
CA GLU A 261 -4.79 -25.62 24.04
C GLU A 261 -4.21 -27.03 24.06
N TYR A 262 -3.63 -27.46 22.93
CA TYR A 262 -3.01 -28.78 22.83
C TYR A 262 -1.80 -28.93 23.76
N LEU A 263 -0.86 -27.98 23.77
CA LEU A 263 0.31 -28.04 24.64
C LEU A 263 -0.06 -28.00 26.12
N LEU A 264 -1.06 -27.21 26.50
CA LEU A 264 -1.61 -27.20 27.87
C LEU A 264 -2.27 -28.53 28.25
N SER A 265 -2.88 -29.24 27.28
CA SER A 265 -3.45 -30.57 27.53
C SER A 265 -2.41 -31.65 27.80
N LEU A 266 -1.14 -31.37 27.46
CA LEU A 266 0.02 -32.22 27.74
C LEU A 266 0.78 -31.79 29.00
N ASP A 267 0.15 -30.98 29.86
CA ASP A 267 0.74 -30.43 31.09
C ASP A 267 2.03 -29.59 30.89
N VAL A 268 2.27 -29.08 29.67
CA VAL A 268 3.37 -28.14 29.42
C VAL A 268 3.10 -26.85 30.18
N GLN A 269 4.02 -26.50 31.08
CA GLN A 269 3.86 -25.32 31.93
C GLN A 269 4.19 -24.04 31.14
N PRO A 270 3.22 -23.15 30.92
CA PRO A 270 3.49 -21.83 30.35
C PRO A 270 4.39 -21.01 31.28
N THR A 271 5.23 -20.15 30.69
CA THR A 271 5.99 -19.15 31.46
C THR A 271 5.10 -17.93 31.75
N GLY A 272 5.48 -17.12 32.74
CA GLY A 272 4.76 -15.87 33.04
C GLY A 272 4.70 -14.91 31.84
N ASP A 273 5.71 -14.99 30.97
CA ASP A 273 5.85 -14.17 29.76
C ASP A 273 4.83 -14.56 28.68
N CYS A 274 4.23 -15.75 28.72
CA CYS A 274 3.21 -16.17 27.74
C CYS A 274 2.00 -15.22 27.69
N ILE A 275 1.50 -14.78 28.86
CA ILE A 275 0.39 -13.81 28.90
C ILE A 275 0.87 -12.44 28.43
N TYR A 276 2.09 -12.05 28.81
CA TYR A 276 2.66 -10.76 28.40
C TYR A 276 2.77 -10.65 26.89
N GLU A 277 3.34 -11.65 26.22
CA GLU A 277 3.48 -11.66 24.76
C GLU A 277 2.13 -11.72 24.04
N ALA A 278 1.23 -12.59 24.49
CA ALA A 278 -0.12 -12.66 23.93
C ALA A 278 -0.89 -11.34 24.10
N ALA A 279 -0.73 -10.67 25.24
CA ALA A 279 -1.35 -9.38 25.51
C ALA A 279 -0.73 -8.25 24.68
N THR A 280 0.59 -8.26 24.49
CA THR A 280 1.34 -7.30 23.66
C THR A 280 0.93 -7.38 22.20
N ASN A 281 0.82 -8.60 21.66
CA ASN A 281 0.48 -8.85 20.26
C ASN A 281 -1.04 -8.92 19.97
N GLY A 282 -1.89 -8.73 20.98
CA GLY A 282 -3.34 -8.60 20.77
C GLY A 282 -4.10 -9.93 20.66
N HIS A 283 -3.53 -11.03 21.12
CA HIS A 283 -4.11 -12.37 21.03
C HIS A 283 -5.13 -12.66 22.15
N PHE A 284 -6.29 -12.00 22.08
CA PHE A 284 -7.35 -12.08 23.09
C PHE A 284 -7.71 -13.51 23.53
N LYS A 285 -7.91 -14.44 22.59
CA LYS A 285 -8.30 -15.83 22.90
C LYS A 285 -7.22 -16.57 23.69
N VAL A 286 -5.94 -16.32 23.40
CA VAL A 286 -4.83 -16.91 24.13
C VAL A 286 -4.78 -16.34 25.55
N VAL A 287 -4.89 -15.01 25.71
CA VAL A 287 -4.94 -14.38 27.05
C VAL A 287 -6.10 -14.95 27.88
N GLU A 288 -7.29 -15.02 27.30
CA GLU A 288 -8.49 -15.58 27.93
C GLU A 288 -8.27 -17.04 28.37
N LEU A 289 -7.76 -17.89 27.49
CA LEU A 289 -7.45 -19.29 27.79
C LEU A 289 -6.45 -19.42 28.95
N LEU A 290 -5.33 -18.67 28.91
CA LEU A 290 -4.30 -18.75 29.95
C LEU A 290 -4.83 -18.30 31.32
N LEU A 291 -5.65 -17.24 31.36
CA LEU A 291 -6.29 -16.78 32.59
C LEU A 291 -7.30 -17.79 33.14
N GLN A 292 -8.09 -18.43 32.27
CA GLN A 292 -9.03 -19.50 32.65
C GLN A 292 -8.30 -20.71 33.26
N LYS A 293 -7.08 -20.98 32.82
CA LYS A 293 -6.19 -22.01 33.40
C LYS A 293 -5.55 -21.60 34.73
N GLY A 294 -5.87 -20.41 35.25
CA GLY A 294 -5.44 -19.94 36.57
C GLY A 294 -4.09 -19.23 36.58
N LEU A 295 -3.46 -19.02 35.43
CA LEU A 295 -2.23 -18.22 35.37
C LEU A 295 -2.50 -16.78 35.81
N ARG A 296 -1.51 -16.18 36.45
CA ARG A 296 -1.57 -14.77 36.88
C ARG A 296 -0.75 -13.91 35.90
N PRO A 297 -1.35 -12.87 35.32
CA PRO A 297 -0.62 -11.95 34.46
C PRO A 297 0.37 -11.11 35.29
N ALA A 298 1.56 -10.87 34.75
CA ALA A 298 2.47 -9.88 35.31
C ALA A 298 1.83 -8.47 35.28
N GLN A 299 2.24 -7.59 36.19
CA GLN A 299 1.69 -6.23 36.27
C GLN A 299 1.88 -5.43 34.96
N ASP A 300 2.99 -5.64 34.27
CA ASP A 300 3.30 -4.95 33.02
C ASP A 300 2.40 -5.35 31.84
N CYS A 301 1.71 -6.51 31.89
CA CYS A 301 0.79 -6.96 30.84
C CYS A 301 -0.29 -5.92 30.54
N LEU A 302 -0.86 -5.32 31.61
CA LEU A 302 -1.89 -4.28 31.48
C LEU A 302 -1.35 -3.04 30.75
N SER A 303 -0.13 -2.61 31.09
CA SER A 303 0.49 -1.44 30.45
C SER A 303 0.88 -1.71 29.00
N SER A 304 1.37 -2.91 28.68
CA SER A 304 1.72 -3.29 27.31
C SER A 304 0.47 -3.38 26.41
N ALA A 305 -0.59 -4.05 26.88
CA ALA A 305 -1.87 -4.10 26.17
C ALA A 305 -2.47 -2.70 25.97
N SER A 306 -2.28 -1.82 26.95
CA SER A 306 -2.74 -0.42 26.88
C SER A 306 -1.96 0.40 25.86
N PHE A 307 -0.64 0.25 25.80
CA PHE A 307 0.21 0.91 24.80
C PHE A 307 -0.18 0.50 23.37
N HIS A 308 -0.39 -0.79 23.13
CA HIS A 308 -0.78 -1.31 21.82
C HIS A 308 -2.28 -1.19 21.50
N GLY A 309 -3.09 -0.64 22.42
CA GLY A 309 -4.49 -0.31 22.16
C GLY A 309 -5.46 -1.50 22.21
N HIS A 310 -5.07 -2.64 22.81
CA HIS A 310 -5.86 -3.87 22.84
C HIS A 310 -6.97 -3.82 23.90
N SER A 311 -8.02 -3.04 23.62
CA SER A 311 -9.07 -2.69 24.61
C SER A 311 -9.77 -3.90 25.26
N LYS A 312 -10.04 -4.97 24.50
CA LYS A 312 -10.65 -6.19 25.05
C LYS A 312 -9.73 -6.93 26.02
N ILE A 313 -8.42 -6.91 25.75
CA ILE A 313 -7.41 -7.51 26.62
C ILE A 313 -7.25 -6.67 27.89
N VAL A 314 -7.23 -5.34 27.76
CA VAL A 314 -7.22 -4.44 28.92
C VAL A 314 -8.40 -4.72 29.85
N GLU A 315 -9.62 -4.80 29.30
CA GLU A 315 -10.82 -5.13 30.09
C GLU A 315 -10.71 -6.48 30.81
N LEU A 316 -10.14 -7.48 30.14
CA LEU A 316 -9.91 -8.82 30.69
C LEU A 316 -8.82 -8.85 31.78
N LEU A 317 -7.80 -7.99 31.69
CA LEU A 317 -6.68 -7.93 32.64
C LEU A 317 -6.97 -7.09 33.90
N LEU A 318 -7.89 -6.13 33.83
CA LEU A 318 -8.22 -5.23 34.96
C LEU A 318 -8.58 -5.92 36.29
N PRO A 319 -9.25 -7.08 36.32
CA PRO A 319 -9.50 -7.81 37.57
C PRO A 319 -8.23 -8.38 38.22
N PHE A 320 -7.16 -8.58 37.45
CA PHE A 320 -5.93 -9.23 37.89
C PHE A 320 -4.77 -8.26 38.13
N ASN A 321 -4.82 -7.09 37.50
CA ASN A 321 -3.78 -6.07 37.58
C ASN A 321 -4.33 -4.77 38.18
N ASP A 322 -3.52 -4.09 38.98
CA ASP A 322 -3.90 -2.79 39.56
C ASP A 322 -3.52 -1.66 38.58
N PRO A 323 -4.49 -0.95 37.98
CA PRO A 323 -4.22 0.10 37.00
C PRO A 323 -3.59 1.36 37.62
N SER A 324 -3.55 1.47 38.96
CA SER A 324 -2.98 2.62 39.68
C SER A 324 -1.46 2.58 39.84
N VAL A 325 -0.85 1.41 39.64
CA VAL A 325 0.60 1.16 39.83
C VAL A 325 1.44 1.96 38.83
N ASP A 326 2.70 2.23 39.20
CA ASP A 326 3.70 2.95 38.38
C ASP A 326 3.19 4.29 37.84
N ASN A 327 2.55 5.09 38.72
CA ASN A 327 1.92 6.35 38.35
C ASN A 327 0.88 6.21 37.23
N GLN A 328 0.05 5.18 37.31
CA GLN A 328 -1.01 4.90 36.33
C GLN A 328 -0.44 4.68 34.91
N LYS A 329 0.69 3.94 34.82
CA LYS A 329 1.43 3.66 33.57
C LYS A 329 0.52 3.18 32.43
N ALA A 330 -0.46 2.33 32.73
CA ALA A 330 -1.43 1.85 31.75
C ALA A 330 -2.23 2.99 31.09
N LEU A 331 -2.75 3.93 31.89
CA LEU A 331 -3.47 5.10 31.38
C LEU A 331 -2.54 6.02 30.59
N VAL A 332 -1.35 6.28 31.11
CA VAL A 332 -0.34 7.12 30.43
C VAL A 332 0.03 6.54 29.07
N TYR A 333 0.25 5.23 28.98
CA TYR A 333 0.59 4.55 27.72
C TYR A 333 -0.58 4.56 26.73
N ALA A 334 -1.81 4.37 27.21
CA ALA A 334 -3.01 4.48 26.37
C ALA A 334 -3.20 5.90 25.80
N ILE A 335 -2.83 6.94 26.55
CA ILE A 335 -2.87 8.33 26.08
C ILE A 335 -1.80 8.56 25.02
N LYS A 336 -0.54 8.16 25.30
CA LYS A 336 0.59 8.33 24.37
C LYS A 336 0.41 7.60 23.05
N SER A 337 -0.26 6.44 23.05
CA SER A 337 -0.56 5.72 21.80
C SER A 337 -1.82 6.22 21.08
N GLY A 338 -2.56 7.17 21.67
CA GLY A 338 -3.81 7.69 21.11
C GLY A 338 -4.99 6.71 21.23
N SER A 339 -4.89 5.68 22.07
CA SER A 339 -5.87 4.60 22.20
C SER A 339 -7.10 5.00 23.04
N HIS A 340 -7.97 5.85 22.49
CA HIS A 340 -9.17 6.36 23.17
C HIS A 340 -10.12 5.27 23.70
N SER A 341 -10.18 4.09 23.07
CA SER A 341 -10.96 2.96 23.57
C SER A 341 -10.42 2.40 24.89
N VAL A 342 -9.10 2.31 25.02
CA VAL A 342 -8.43 1.90 26.25
C VAL A 342 -8.57 2.99 27.31
N VAL A 343 -8.31 4.26 26.96
CA VAL A 343 -8.49 5.40 27.88
C VAL A 343 -9.90 5.41 28.47
N ARG A 344 -10.95 5.21 27.64
CA ARG A 344 -12.33 5.12 28.10
C ARG A 344 -12.56 3.99 29.10
N ILE A 345 -11.94 2.83 28.90
CA ILE A 345 -12.05 1.69 29.82
C ILE A 345 -11.35 2.02 31.14
N LEU A 346 -10.12 2.52 31.07
CA LEU A 346 -9.32 2.83 32.26
C LEU A 346 -9.92 3.97 33.09
N LEU A 347 -10.46 5.02 32.47
CA LEU A 347 -11.12 6.11 33.20
C LEU A 347 -12.39 5.63 33.94
N LYS A 348 -13.05 4.55 33.51
CA LYS A 348 -14.18 3.98 34.25
C LYS A 348 -13.76 3.21 35.49
N ASP A 349 -12.48 2.81 35.59
CA ASP A 349 -11.98 2.09 36.76
C ASP A 349 -11.85 3.06 37.95
N PRO A 350 -12.48 2.79 39.11
CA PRO A 350 -12.46 3.70 40.25
C PRO A 350 -11.07 3.84 40.88
N ARG A 351 -10.12 2.92 40.59
CA ARG A 351 -8.73 2.99 41.09
C ARG A 351 -7.89 4.02 40.33
N ILE A 352 -8.35 4.46 39.15
CA ILE A 352 -7.68 5.50 38.36
C ILE A 352 -8.05 6.89 38.88
N SER A 353 -7.02 7.70 39.13
CA SER A 353 -7.12 9.10 39.53
C SER A 353 -6.50 10.00 38.46
N PRO A 354 -7.30 10.55 37.54
CA PRO A 354 -6.76 11.37 36.46
C PRO A 354 -6.26 12.75 36.93
N LEU A 355 -6.56 13.18 38.17
CA LEU A 355 -5.98 14.39 38.78
C LEU A 355 -4.45 14.33 38.88
N ASN A 356 -3.90 13.13 39.01
CA ASN A 356 -2.45 12.92 39.18
C ASN A 356 -1.69 12.89 37.85
N LEU A 357 -2.34 13.16 36.72
CA LEU A 357 -1.66 13.27 35.43
C LEU A 357 -0.80 14.53 35.39
N GLY A 358 0.48 14.37 35.06
CA GLY A 358 1.39 15.49 34.85
C GLY A 358 1.02 16.30 33.60
N GLN A 359 1.44 17.57 33.56
CA GLN A 359 1.14 18.50 32.46
C GLN A 359 1.45 17.90 31.08
N SER A 360 2.64 17.32 30.89
CA SER A 360 3.04 16.69 29.62
C SER A 360 2.05 15.61 29.12
N ILE A 361 1.41 14.85 30.01
CA ILE A 361 0.44 13.83 29.60
C ILE A 361 -0.90 14.45 29.22
N LEU A 362 -1.30 15.54 29.89
CA LEU A 362 -2.47 16.32 29.51
C LEU A 362 -2.27 17.02 28.16
N GLU A 363 -1.05 17.48 27.87
CA GLU A 363 -0.68 18.02 26.56
C GLU A 363 -0.78 16.94 25.47
N GLU A 364 -0.25 15.74 25.70
CA GLU A 364 -0.39 14.61 24.77
C GLU A 364 -1.87 14.24 24.53
N ALA A 365 -2.67 14.21 25.59
CA ALA A 365 -4.12 14.00 25.48
C ALA A 365 -4.80 15.06 24.60
N SER A 366 -4.28 16.31 24.61
CA SER A 366 -4.80 17.44 23.84
C SER A 366 -4.65 17.28 22.33
N GLU A 367 -3.70 16.45 21.89
CA GLU A 367 -3.43 16.16 20.47
C GLU A 367 -4.45 15.19 19.86
N ASN A 368 -5.28 14.52 20.67
CA ASN A 368 -6.28 13.56 20.20
C ASN A 368 -7.71 14.00 20.58
N PRO A 369 -8.54 14.45 19.62
CA PRO A 369 -9.90 14.92 19.90
C PRO A 369 -10.81 13.90 20.62
N GLN A 370 -10.63 12.59 20.39
CA GLN A 370 -11.43 11.57 21.07
C GLN A 370 -11.03 11.44 22.54
N ILE A 371 -9.74 11.55 22.86
CA ILE A 371 -9.24 11.56 24.24
C ILE A 371 -9.69 12.85 24.93
N CYS A 372 -9.56 14.02 24.28
CA CYS A 372 -10.08 15.28 24.81
C CYS A 372 -11.57 15.17 25.17
N LYS A 373 -12.38 14.57 24.29
CA LYS A 373 -13.81 14.38 24.57
C LYS A 373 -14.02 13.55 25.83
N LEU A 374 -13.26 12.48 26.02
CA LEU A 374 -13.36 11.65 27.23
C LEU A 374 -12.98 12.44 28.47
N PHE A 375 -11.93 13.27 28.41
CA PHE A 375 -11.47 14.06 29.55
C PHE A 375 -12.49 15.14 29.90
N VAL A 376 -13.05 15.84 28.91
CA VAL A 376 -14.06 16.89 29.13
C VAL A 376 -15.34 16.33 29.76
N LEU A 377 -15.65 15.05 29.53
CA LEU A 377 -16.78 14.37 30.17
C LEU A 377 -16.45 13.80 31.56
N ASP A 378 -15.20 13.87 32.00
CA ASP A 378 -14.76 13.37 33.30
C ASP A 378 -14.55 14.55 34.28
N ASP A 379 -15.47 14.69 35.24
CA ASP A 379 -15.44 15.79 36.22
C ASP A 379 -14.23 15.78 37.15
N ARG A 380 -13.45 14.70 37.14
CA ARG A 380 -12.21 14.59 37.94
C ARG A 380 -11.02 15.25 37.26
N ILE A 381 -11.11 15.69 36.00
CA ILE A 381 -10.00 16.31 35.29
C ILE A 381 -9.84 17.78 35.72
N ASP A 382 -8.63 18.14 36.14
CA ASP A 382 -8.25 19.52 36.41
C ASP A 382 -7.82 20.24 35.13
N PHE A 383 -8.73 21.03 34.57
CA PHE A 383 -8.47 21.79 33.35
C PHE A 383 -7.61 23.04 33.56
N THR A 384 -7.27 23.44 34.78
CA THR A 384 -6.44 24.64 35.01
C THR A 384 -5.03 24.51 34.41
N LYS A 385 -4.57 23.27 34.19
CA LYS A 385 -3.23 22.97 33.65
C LYS A 385 -3.19 22.80 32.14
N CYS A 386 -4.31 22.44 31.51
CA CYS A 386 -4.32 22.03 30.09
C CYS A 386 -5.52 22.55 29.28
N GLY A 387 -6.50 23.17 29.93
CA GLY A 387 -7.76 23.58 29.30
C GLY A 387 -7.55 24.55 28.15
N ASP A 388 -6.70 25.56 28.33
CA ASP A 388 -6.36 26.53 27.28
C ASP A 388 -5.71 25.85 26.06
N LEU A 389 -4.75 24.95 26.31
CA LEU A 389 -4.11 24.18 25.23
C LEU A 389 -5.13 23.29 24.51
N MET A 390 -5.93 22.52 25.24
CA MET A 390 -7.00 21.68 24.69
C MET A 390 -7.95 22.52 23.83
N PHE A 391 -8.35 23.70 24.31
CA PHE A 391 -9.23 24.60 23.60
C PHE A 391 -8.63 25.08 22.27
N THR A 392 -7.35 25.49 22.27
CA THR A 392 -6.66 25.89 21.04
C THR A 392 -6.49 24.72 20.06
N LYS A 393 -6.19 23.51 20.55
CA LYS A 393 -6.10 22.30 19.72
C LYS A 393 -7.43 21.90 19.11
N MET A 394 -8.53 21.98 19.86
CA MET A 394 -9.86 21.69 19.33
C MET A 394 -10.27 22.70 18.25
N SER A 395 -9.84 23.96 18.37
CA SER A 395 -9.98 24.96 17.29
C SER A 395 -9.18 24.54 16.05
N GLU A 396 -7.94 24.09 16.22
CA GLU A 396 -7.08 23.61 15.14
C GLU A 396 -7.61 22.34 14.45
N PHE A 397 -8.30 21.45 15.18
CA PHE A 397 -8.88 20.22 14.64
C PHE A 397 -10.33 20.38 14.15
N ASN A 398 -10.84 21.61 14.10
CA ASN A 398 -12.22 21.92 13.69
C ASN A 398 -13.31 21.28 14.57
N ASN A 399 -13.08 21.13 15.87
CA ASN A 399 -14.00 20.45 16.78
C ASN A 399 -14.80 21.41 17.66
N LEU A 400 -15.72 22.15 17.03
CA LEU A 400 -16.60 23.12 17.69
C LEU A 400 -17.41 22.50 18.85
N HIS A 401 -17.78 21.22 18.74
CA HIS A 401 -18.56 20.54 19.78
C HIS A 401 -17.76 20.43 21.09
N ILE A 402 -16.50 19.98 21.04
CA ILE A 402 -15.67 19.87 22.25
C ILE A 402 -15.29 21.25 22.77
N MET A 403 -15.06 22.24 21.89
CA MET A 403 -14.82 23.63 22.32
C MET A 403 -15.96 24.18 23.17
N LYS A 404 -17.21 23.93 22.77
CA LYS A 404 -18.39 24.33 23.57
C LYS A 404 -18.38 23.68 24.95
N LEU A 405 -18.12 22.38 25.02
CA LEU A 405 -18.02 21.66 26.29
C LEU A 405 -16.88 22.18 27.18
N LEU A 406 -15.75 22.61 26.60
CA LEU A 406 -14.65 23.23 27.35
C LEU A 406 -15.03 24.60 27.93
N ILE A 407 -15.82 25.41 27.23
CA ILE A 407 -16.38 26.64 27.80
C ILE A 407 -17.31 26.33 28.98
N ASP A 408 -18.11 25.27 28.89
CA ASP A 408 -18.96 24.82 30.01
C ASP A 408 -18.13 24.38 31.23
N LYS A 409 -16.86 24.01 31.03
CA LYS A 409 -15.87 23.76 32.09
C LYS A 409 -15.15 25.02 32.60
N GLY A 410 -15.54 26.21 32.13
CA GLY A 410 -15.01 27.50 32.57
C GLY A 410 -13.75 27.96 31.83
N ILE A 411 -13.41 27.35 30.69
CA ILE A 411 -12.26 27.79 29.88
C ILE A 411 -12.59 29.10 29.16
N ASP A 412 -11.73 30.11 29.31
CA ASP A 412 -11.88 31.39 28.63
C ASP A 412 -11.54 31.24 27.14
N PRO A 413 -12.49 31.50 26.21
CA PRO A 413 -12.21 31.40 24.78
C PRO A 413 -11.19 32.44 24.27
N ALA A 414 -10.88 33.47 25.06
CA ALA A 414 -9.87 34.49 24.75
C ALA A 414 -8.46 34.15 25.28
N ALA A 415 -8.30 33.03 26.00
CA ALA A 415 -7.03 32.62 26.57
C ALA A 415 -5.91 32.50 25.51
N MET A 416 -4.66 32.59 25.99
CA MET A 416 -3.45 32.57 25.15
C MET A 416 -3.51 33.59 24.00
N ASP A 417 -3.91 34.83 24.28
CA ASP A 417 -4.00 35.92 23.29
C ASP A 417 -4.88 35.57 22.08
N ASN A 418 -6.07 35.01 22.32
CA ASN A 418 -6.99 34.53 21.26
C ASN A 418 -6.39 33.50 20.30
N LYS A 419 -5.43 32.68 20.75
CA LYS A 419 -4.77 31.68 19.90
C LYS A 419 -5.77 30.71 19.24
N ALA A 420 -6.88 30.41 19.92
CA ALA A 420 -7.94 29.58 19.33
C ALA A 420 -8.54 30.24 18.08
N LEU A 421 -8.84 31.53 18.12
CA LEU A 421 -9.34 32.29 16.97
C LEU A 421 -8.28 32.34 15.85
N LEU A 422 -7.01 32.60 16.21
CA LEU A 422 -5.89 32.63 15.27
C LEU A 422 -5.75 31.30 14.51
N LEU A 423 -5.80 30.17 15.21
CA LEU A 423 -5.70 28.84 14.60
C LEU A 423 -6.90 28.55 13.70
N SER A 424 -8.13 28.88 14.13
CA SER A 424 -9.31 28.73 13.27
C SER A 424 -9.23 29.58 12.01
N CYS A 425 -8.73 30.82 12.10
CA CYS A 425 -8.51 31.67 10.93
C CYS A 425 -7.44 31.07 10.01
N LYS A 426 -6.31 30.62 10.56
CA LYS A 426 -5.22 30.00 9.79
C LYS A 426 -5.65 28.72 9.06
N LYS A 427 -6.59 27.96 9.62
CA LYS A 427 -7.12 26.71 9.04
C LYS A 427 -8.42 26.87 8.26
N ASN A 428 -8.92 28.11 8.11
CA ASN A 428 -10.18 28.44 7.45
C ASN A 428 -11.43 27.77 8.08
N HIS A 429 -11.48 27.66 9.40
CA HIS A 429 -12.63 27.11 10.13
C HIS A 429 -13.69 28.19 10.36
N LEU A 430 -14.45 28.52 9.32
CA LEU A 430 -15.44 29.62 9.31
C LEU A 430 -16.42 29.56 10.49
N GLU A 431 -17.01 28.39 10.75
CA GLU A 431 -18.02 28.24 11.81
C GLU A 431 -17.42 28.46 13.22
N ILE A 432 -16.19 28.01 13.45
CA ILE A 432 -15.48 28.27 14.70
C ILE A 432 -15.13 29.75 14.81
N CYS A 433 -14.66 30.39 13.73
CA CYS A 433 -14.37 31.82 13.73
C CYS A 433 -15.62 32.63 14.09
N LYS A 434 -16.75 32.34 13.42
CA LYS A 434 -18.04 32.99 13.67
C LYS A 434 -18.51 32.78 15.11
N TRP A 435 -18.40 31.55 15.62
CA TRP A 435 -18.80 31.24 16.98
C TRP A 435 -17.90 31.91 18.03
N LEU A 436 -16.57 31.83 17.88
CA LEU A 436 -15.60 32.48 18.78
C LEU A 436 -15.80 34.00 18.79
N LEU A 437 -15.94 34.62 17.62
CA LEU A 437 -16.25 36.06 17.53
C LEU A 437 -17.57 36.40 18.20
N GLY A 438 -18.53 35.48 18.33
CA GLY A 438 -19.76 35.69 19.10
C GLY A 438 -19.57 35.79 20.62
N ASN A 439 -18.43 35.33 21.16
CA ASN A 439 -18.14 35.33 22.60
C ASN A 439 -17.62 36.70 23.06
N GLU A 440 -18.15 37.21 24.17
CA GLU A 440 -17.83 38.56 24.65
C GLU A 440 -16.35 38.76 25.00
N SER A 441 -15.70 37.79 25.65
CA SER A 441 -14.28 37.89 26.03
C SER A 441 -13.36 37.98 24.80
N VAL A 442 -13.64 37.21 23.74
CA VAL A 442 -12.88 37.25 22.48
C VAL A 442 -12.97 38.63 21.84
N LYS A 443 -14.16 39.26 21.87
CA LYS A 443 -14.36 40.60 21.30
C LYS A 443 -13.59 41.70 22.04
N GLN A 444 -13.35 41.53 23.34
CA GLN A 444 -12.59 42.49 24.15
C GLN A 444 -11.07 42.32 23.98
N ALA A 445 -10.62 41.19 23.45
CA ALA A 445 -9.22 40.88 23.24
C ALA A 445 -8.73 41.25 21.82
N GLN A 446 -7.41 41.24 21.58
CA GLN A 446 -6.80 41.66 20.32
C GLN A 446 -7.06 40.65 19.18
N VAL A 447 -8.12 40.84 18.39
CA VAL A 447 -8.49 39.90 17.29
C VAL A 447 -7.81 40.18 15.95
N LEU A 448 -7.18 41.35 15.80
CA LEU A 448 -6.58 41.81 14.53
C LEU A 448 -5.53 40.84 13.95
N PRO A 449 -4.63 40.20 14.73
CA PRO A 449 -3.68 39.23 14.18
C PRO A 449 -4.34 38.05 13.46
N SER A 450 -5.37 37.46 14.07
CA SER A 450 -6.13 36.33 13.53
C SER A 450 -6.78 36.67 12.19
N LEU A 451 -7.38 37.86 12.15
CA LEU A 451 -8.07 38.38 10.99
C LEU A 451 -7.11 38.80 9.86
N THR A 452 -5.93 39.31 10.23
CA THR A 452 -4.85 39.60 9.29
C THR A 452 -4.38 38.34 8.57
N VAL A 453 -4.27 37.22 9.30
CA VAL A 453 -3.94 35.92 8.69
C VAL A 453 -5.01 35.47 7.71
N ALA A 454 -6.30 35.66 8.01
CA ALA A 454 -7.37 35.34 7.07
C ALA A 454 -7.28 36.18 5.78
N ALA A 455 -6.97 37.47 5.86
CA ALA A 455 -6.76 38.31 4.69
C ALA A 455 -5.48 37.94 3.90
N GLU A 456 -4.41 37.57 4.60
CA GLU A 456 -3.14 37.11 3.99
C GLU A 456 -3.27 35.74 3.30
N LEU A 457 -4.22 34.90 3.72
CA LEU A 457 -4.48 33.57 3.14
C LEU A 457 -5.66 33.54 2.16
N GLY A 458 -6.38 34.66 2.01
CA GLY A 458 -7.45 34.80 1.02
C GLY A 458 -8.82 34.28 1.47
N TYR A 459 -9.07 34.19 2.77
CA TYR A 459 -10.33 33.67 3.32
C TYR A 459 -11.41 34.76 3.39
N ASP A 460 -11.97 35.10 2.22
CA ASP A 460 -12.99 36.13 2.01
C ASP A 460 -14.19 36.01 2.98
N ARG A 461 -14.72 34.81 3.21
CA ARG A 461 -15.84 34.61 4.14
C ARG A 461 -15.49 34.92 5.60
N ILE A 462 -14.24 34.71 6.01
CA ILE A 462 -13.79 35.09 7.36
C ILE A 462 -13.56 36.60 7.41
N VAL A 463 -13.08 37.21 6.33
CA VAL A 463 -12.97 38.67 6.21
C VAL A 463 -14.35 39.34 6.27
N ASP A 464 -15.39 38.73 5.69
CA ASP A 464 -16.77 39.21 5.81
C ASP A 464 -17.24 39.26 7.27
N LEU A 465 -16.73 38.39 8.15
CA LEU A 465 -17.05 38.47 9.59
C LEU A 465 -16.49 39.76 10.23
N ILE A 466 -15.34 40.25 9.75
CA ILE A 466 -14.76 41.53 10.20
C ILE A 466 -15.65 42.69 9.77
N LEU A 467 -16.01 42.70 8.48
CA LEU A 467 -16.74 43.79 7.86
C LEU A 467 -18.15 43.95 8.45
N ASN A 468 -18.75 42.84 8.88
CA ASN A 468 -20.07 42.82 9.48
C ASN A 468 -20.09 43.06 11.01
N GLU A 469 -18.95 42.99 11.70
CA GLU A 469 -18.88 43.27 13.14
C GLU A 469 -18.52 44.74 13.38
N THR A 470 -19.49 45.52 13.85
CA THR A 470 -19.39 47.00 13.99
C THR A 470 -18.27 47.49 14.91
N ARG A 471 -17.75 46.62 15.79
CA ARG A 471 -16.66 46.93 16.72
C ARG A 471 -15.27 46.70 16.14
N LEU A 472 -15.15 46.02 15.01
CA LEU A 472 -13.87 45.77 14.36
C LEU A 472 -13.64 46.84 13.28
N ASP A 473 -12.49 47.48 13.38
CA ASP A 473 -12.08 48.52 12.45
C ASP A 473 -11.12 47.92 11.39
N PRO A 474 -11.56 47.76 10.12
CA PRO A 474 -10.73 47.23 9.06
C PRO A 474 -9.59 48.18 8.66
N SER A 475 -9.61 49.43 9.14
CA SER A 475 -8.57 50.44 8.87
C SER A 475 -7.36 50.38 9.80
N LEU A 476 -7.40 49.53 10.84
CA LEU A 476 -6.35 49.42 11.85
C LEU A 476 -4.96 49.11 11.26
N ASN A 477 -3.93 49.57 11.99
CA ASN A 477 -2.51 49.40 11.66
C ASN A 477 -2.17 49.86 10.22
N GLY A 478 -2.82 50.94 9.76
CA GLY A 478 -2.61 51.50 8.44
C GLY A 478 -3.08 50.55 7.33
N GLN A 479 -4.32 50.07 7.44
CA GLN A 479 -4.97 49.17 6.47
C GLN A 479 -4.22 47.84 6.29
N LEU A 480 -3.77 47.24 7.39
CA LEU A 480 -2.94 46.03 7.35
C LEU A 480 -3.61 44.87 6.59
N LEU A 481 -4.93 44.70 6.77
CA LEU A 481 -5.75 43.71 6.06
C LEU A 481 -5.66 43.89 4.53
N LEU A 482 -5.92 45.11 4.06
CA LEU A 482 -5.86 45.43 2.63
C LEU A 482 -4.45 45.22 2.07
N ARG A 483 -3.42 45.72 2.76
CA ARG A 483 -2.03 45.56 2.34
C ARG A 483 -1.62 44.10 2.20
N LYS A 484 -2.01 43.24 3.14
CA LYS A 484 -1.72 41.80 3.10
C LYS A 484 -2.45 41.11 1.96
N ALA A 485 -3.74 41.38 1.78
CA ALA A 485 -4.52 40.84 0.67
C ALA A 485 -3.94 41.26 -0.69
N CYS A 486 -3.57 42.53 -0.86
CA CYS A 486 -2.95 43.05 -2.08
C CYS A 486 -1.57 42.45 -2.34
N SER A 487 -0.73 42.30 -1.32
CA SER A 487 0.60 41.67 -1.47
C SER A 487 0.53 40.21 -1.89
N LYS A 488 -0.55 39.50 -1.53
CA LYS A 488 -0.75 38.08 -1.84
C LYS A 488 -1.64 37.82 -3.05
N GLY A 489 -2.28 38.86 -3.59
CA GLY A 489 -3.10 38.76 -4.79
C GLY A 489 -4.50 38.24 -4.55
N HIS A 490 -5.02 38.34 -3.33
CA HIS A 490 -6.35 37.81 -2.99
C HIS A 490 -7.47 38.75 -3.43
N LEU A 491 -7.83 38.68 -4.72
CA LEU A 491 -8.83 39.54 -5.37
C LEU A 491 -10.14 39.65 -4.58
N GLN A 492 -10.75 38.52 -4.21
CA GLN A 492 -12.05 38.52 -3.53
C GLN A 492 -11.97 39.25 -2.18
N VAL A 493 -10.89 39.05 -1.42
CA VAL A 493 -10.66 39.78 -0.16
C VAL A 493 -10.51 41.27 -0.41
N VAL A 494 -9.77 41.67 -1.44
CA VAL A 494 -9.60 43.09 -1.80
C VAL A 494 -10.95 43.72 -2.18
N GLU A 495 -11.73 43.07 -3.02
CA GLU A 495 -13.07 43.53 -3.40
C GLU A 495 -13.99 43.71 -2.20
N ARG A 496 -13.99 42.75 -1.25
CA ARG A 496 -14.76 42.85 -0.01
C ARG A 496 -14.30 44.02 0.86
N LEU A 497 -12.98 44.16 1.08
CA LEU A 497 -12.44 45.23 1.91
C LEU A 497 -12.75 46.61 1.33
N LEU A 498 -12.64 46.81 0.02
CA LEU A 498 -12.91 48.10 -0.62
C LEU A 498 -14.39 48.50 -0.63
N GLN A 499 -15.32 47.58 -0.36
CA GLN A 499 -16.73 47.93 -0.14
C GLN A 499 -16.95 48.71 1.16
N ASP A 500 -16.05 48.57 2.14
CA ASP A 500 -16.10 49.34 3.38
C ASP A 500 -15.44 50.71 3.19
N LYS A 501 -16.22 51.77 3.40
CA LYS A 501 -15.76 53.16 3.22
C LYS A 501 -14.60 53.55 4.15
N ARG A 502 -14.40 52.83 5.27
CA ARG A 502 -13.28 53.03 6.21
C ARG A 502 -11.95 52.55 5.63
N VAL A 503 -11.99 51.67 4.64
CA VAL A 503 -10.79 51.13 3.98
C VAL A 503 -10.32 52.12 2.91
N ASP A 504 -9.12 52.66 3.12
CA ASP A 504 -8.45 53.61 2.24
C ASP A 504 -7.40 52.89 1.36
N PRO A 505 -7.64 52.75 0.05
CA PRO A 505 -6.67 52.16 -0.87
C PRO A 505 -5.44 53.02 -1.13
N SER A 506 -5.48 54.32 -0.79
CA SER A 506 -4.40 55.28 -1.04
C SER A 506 -3.36 55.36 0.09
N VAL A 507 -3.52 54.54 1.14
CA VAL A 507 -2.66 54.57 2.34
C VAL A 507 -1.16 54.44 1.99
N PHE A 508 -0.32 55.19 2.71
CA PHE A 508 1.14 55.20 2.55
C PHE A 508 1.60 55.38 1.08
N ASN A 509 1.09 56.41 0.40
CA ASN A 509 1.36 56.69 -1.01
C ASN A 509 0.99 55.50 -1.91
N ASN A 510 -0.28 55.07 -1.82
CA ASN A 510 -0.83 53.96 -2.59
C ASN A 510 -0.05 52.64 -2.42
N LEU A 511 0.43 52.35 -1.20
CA LEU A 511 1.13 51.10 -0.89
C LEU A 511 0.36 49.84 -1.28
N PRO A 512 -0.98 49.74 -1.11
CA PRO A 512 -1.75 48.60 -1.62
C PRO A 512 -1.55 48.34 -3.12
N LEU A 513 -1.61 49.39 -3.94
CA LEU A 513 -1.38 49.31 -5.39
C LEU A 513 0.06 48.91 -5.71
N ARG A 514 1.04 49.49 -5.00
CA ARG A 514 2.46 49.15 -5.15
C ARG A 514 2.73 47.68 -4.83
N LEU A 515 2.12 47.15 -3.76
CA LEU A 515 2.21 45.74 -3.40
C LEU A 515 1.55 44.85 -4.47
N ALA A 516 0.35 45.20 -4.93
CA ALA A 516 -0.34 44.47 -6.00
C ALA A 516 0.43 44.47 -7.33
N SER A 517 1.21 45.53 -7.61
CA SER A 517 2.02 45.67 -8.81
C SER A 517 3.18 44.67 -8.91
N HIS A 518 3.38 43.82 -7.90
CA HIS A 518 4.30 42.68 -7.92
C HIS A 518 3.73 41.43 -8.60
N GLY A 519 2.76 41.58 -9.51
CA GLY A 519 2.27 40.50 -10.37
C GLY A 519 0.77 40.22 -10.27
N HIS A 520 0.03 40.94 -9.41
CA HIS A 520 -1.38 40.69 -9.15
C HIS A 520 -2.29 41.56 -10.04
N VAL A 521 -2.34 41.22 -11.32
CA VAL A 521 -3.02 41.99 -12.38
C VAL A 521 -4.47 42.36 -12.03
N ASP A 522 -5.28 41.40 -11.57
CA ASP A 522 -6.70 41.67 -11.30
C ASP A 522 -6.91 42.54 -10.05
N VAL A 523 -6.03 42.39 -9.05
CA VAL A 523 -6.01 43.30 -7.89
C VAL A 523 -5.64 44.72 -8.32
N VAL A 524 -4.66 44.87 -9.22
CA VAL A 524 -4.31 46.18 -9.79
C VAL A 524 -5.52 46.80 -10.50
N LYS A 525 -6.24 46.04 -11.33
CA LYS A 525 -7.45 46.53 -12.00
C LYS A 525 -8.48 47.05 -11.00
N VAL A 526 -8.77 46.28 -9.95
CA VAL A 526 -9.76 46.66 -8.92
C VAL A 526 -9.31 47.92 -8.17
N LEU A 527 -8.05 47.99 -7.73
CA LEU A 527 -7.52 49.16 -7.04
C LEU A 527 -7.54 50.40 -7.93
N MET A 528 -7.14 50.29 -9.20
CA MET A 528 -7.19 51.39 -10.17
C MET A 528 -8.61 51.84 -10.53
N SER A 529 -9.62 50.97 -10.35
CA SER A 529 -11.01 51.35 -10.54
C SER A 529 -11.56 52.19 -9.38
N ASP A 530 -10.90 52.17 -8.21
CA ASP A 530 -11.25 53.04 -7.09
C ASP A 530 -10.67 54.44 -7.33
N TYR A 531 -11.55 55.45 -7.38
CA TYR A 531 -11.17 56.84 -7.68
C TYR A 531 -10.19 57.45 -6.67
N ARG A 532 -10.09 56.88 -5.46
CA ARG A 532 -9.15 57.34 -4.41
C ARG A 532 -7.71 56.93 -4.72
N THR A 533 -7.53 55.92 -5.57
CA THR A 533 -6.20 55.40 -5.92
C THR A 533 -5.50 56.34 -6.90
N ASN A 534 -4.23 56.65 -6.61
CA ASN A 534 -3.35 57.39 -7.51
C ASN A 534 -2.16 56.52 -7.92
N PRO A 535 -2.12 56.01 -9.17
CA PRO A 535 -1.02 55.17 -9.65
C PRO A 535 0.31 55.92 -9.86
N ALA A 536 0.29 57.27 -9.84
CA ALA A 536 1.48 58.09 -9.98
C ALA A 536 2.24 58.33 -8.66
N ASP A 537 1.67 57.92 -7.52
CA ASP A 537 2.28 58.13 -6.20
C ASP A 537 3.64 57.43 -6.03
N ASP A 538 4.45 57.98 -5.12
CA ASP A 538 5.82 57.53 -4.83
C ASP A 538 6.72 57.50 -6.07
N ASP A 539 6.60 58.54 -6.89
CA ASP A 539 7.28 58.69 -8.18
C ASP A 539 7.01 57.49 -9.10
N ASN A 540 5.72 57.23 -9.34
CA ASN A 540 5.22 56.17 -10.20
C ASN A 540 5.81 54.78 -9.83
N TYR A 541 5.99 54.51 -8.53
CA TYR A 541 6.63 53.29 -8.02
C TYR A 541 5.99 52.02 -8.58
N ALA A 542 4.65 52.02 -8.70
CA ALA A 542 3.89 50.92 -9.28
C ALA A 542 4.37 50.58 -10.71
N LEU A 543 4.53 51.60 -11.56
CA LEU A 543 5.05 51.44 -12.93
C LEU A 543 6.50 50.97 -12.92
N ARG A 544 7.37 51.62 -12.14
CA ARG A 544 8.80 51.28 -12.07
C ARG A 544 9.00 49.82 -11.63
N THR A 545 8.21 49.36 -10.67
CA THR A 545 8.27 47.99 -10.14
C THR A 545 7.73 46.98 -11.14
N ALA A 546 6.58 47.27 -11.79
CA ALA A 546 6.03 46.41 -12.82
C ALA A 546 7.00 46.24 -14.00
N CYS A 547 7.68 47.31 -14.42
CA CYS A 547 8.71 47.26 -15.47
C CYS A 547 9.94 46.46 -15.03
N LYS A 548 10.44 46.69 -13.81
CA LYS A 548 11.60 45.98 -13.26
C LYS A 548 11.38 44.46 -13.15
N ASN A 549 10.16 44.04 -12.84
CA ASN A 549 9.81 42.63 -12.62
C ASN A 549 9.20 41.95 -13.87
N GLY A 550 9.06 42.64 -14.99
CA GLY A 550 8.59 42.03 -16.23
C GLY A 550 7.06 41.86 -16.35
N PHE A 551 6.24 42.59 -15.58
CA PHE A 551 4.78 42.44 -15.59
C PHE A 551 4.10 43.28 -16.67
N ALA A 552 4.22 42.87 -17.94
CA ALA A 552 3.73 43.61 -19.11
C ALA A 552 2.24 43.99 -19.04
N SER A 553 1.36 43.08 -18.57
CA SER A 553 -0.06 43.39 -18.42
C SER A 553 -0.33 44.50 -17.39
N ILE A 554 0.46 44.56 -16.31
CA ILE A 554 0.37 45.62 -15.29
C ILE A 554 0.89 46.93 -15.86
N VAL A 555 2.02 46.91 -16.59
CA VAL A 555 2.54 48.10 -17.27
C VAL A 555 1.50 48.68 -18.23
N LYS A 556 0.88 47.84 -19.05
CA LYS A 556 -0.17 48.24 -19.97
C LYS A 556 -1.36 48.88 -19.24
N LEU A 557 -1.82 48.29 -18.14
CA LEU A 557 -2.91 48.85 -17.33
C LEU A 557 -2.54 50.20 -16.71
N LEU A 558 -1.36 50.30 -16.09
CA LEU A 558 -0.91 51.54 -15.44
C LEU A 558 -0.80 52.69 -16.45
N LEU A 559 -0.24 52.44 -17.65
CA LEU A 559 -0.06 53.47 -18.67
C LEU A 559 -1.34 53.96 -19.34
N GLN A 560 -2.46 53.23 -19.18
CA GLN A 560 -3.79 53.71 -19.57
C GLN A 560 -4.27 54.87 -18.69
N ASP A 561 -3.78 54.98 -17.45
CA ASP A 561 -4.10 56.11 -16.58
C ASP A 561 -3.23 57.32 -16.93
N SER A 562 -3.88 58.43 -17.27
CA SER A 562 -3.23 59.66 -17.72
C SER A 562 -2.36 60.35 -16.66
N ARG A 563 -2.49 59.95 -15.40
CA ARG A 563 -1.66 60.45 -14.30
C ARG A 563 -0.28 59.78 -14.26
N VAL A 564 -0.15 58.57 -14.81
CA VAL A 564 1.10 57.79 -14.75
C VAL A 564 2.09 58.30 -15.78
N ASP A 565 3.25 58.81 -15.37
CA ASP A 565 4.25 59.32 -16.31
C ASP A 565 5.19 58.19 -16.80
N PRO A 566 5.22 57.87 -18.11
CA PRO A 566 6.13 56.86 -18.65
C PRO A 566 7.61 57.30 -18.65
N ASN A 567 7.92 58.58 -18.41
CA ASN A 567 9.26 59.17 -18.52
C ASN A 567 10.01 59.28 -17.18
N VAL A 568 9.44 58.74 -16.09
CA VAL A 568 9.92 58.88 -14.70
C VAL A 568 11.37 58.44 -14.48
N GLU A 569 12.04 59.06 -13.50
CA GLU A 569 13.44 58.80 -13.11
C GLU A 569 14.41 58.68 -14.31
N MET A 570 14.39 59.69 -15.19
CA MET A 570 15.18 59.70 -16.44
C MET A 570 14.88 58.46 -17.30
N TYR A 571 13.60 58.27 -17.67
CA TYR A 571 13.13 57.18 -18.51
C TYR A 571 13.47 55.79 -17.94
N TYR A 572 13.46 55.65 -16.61
CA TYR A 572 13.74 54.40 -15.91
C TYR A 572 12.88 53.23 -16.42
N PRO A 573 11.56 53.36 -16.66
CA PRO A 573 10.73 52.28 -17.18
C PRO A 573 11.28 51.66 -18.47
N LEU A 574 11.72 52.50 -19.42
CA LEU A 574 12.32 52.03 -20.67
C LEU A 574 13.73 51.45 -20.46
N ARG A 575 14.57 52.13 -19.66
CA ARG A 575 15.95 51.66 -19.40
C ARG A 575 15.95 50.28 -18.74
N ILE A 576 15.08 50.07 -17.76
CA ILE A 576 15.01 48.80 -17.03
C ILE A 576 14.43 47.67 -17.90
N SER A 577 13.45 47.96 -18.75
CA SER A 577 12.89 46.96 -19.67
C SER A 577 13.92 46.51 -20.71
N LEU A 578 14.74 47.42 -21.25
CA LEU A 578 15.84 47.09 -22.16
C LEU A 578 16.96 46.33 -21.45
N GLN A 579 17.35 46.75 -20.25
CA GLN A 579 18.40 46.10 -19.47
C GLN A 579 18.08 44.62 -19.19
N TYR A 580 16.82 44.30 -18.89
CA TYR A 580 16.34 42.93 -18.68
C TYR A 580 15.77 42.26 -19.94
N GLN A 581 15.83 42.91 -21.09
CA GLN A 581 15.33 42.40 -22.38
C GLN A 581 13.83 42.07 -22.38
N TYR A 582 13.03 42.83 -21.64
CA TYR A 582 11.57 42.78 -21.67
C TYR A 582 11.04 43.55 -22.87
N TYR A 583 11.16 42.95 -24.06
CA TYR A 583 10.81 43.61 -25.33
C TYR A 583 9.34 43.98 -25.44
N GLU A 584 8.43 43.17 -24.90
CA GLU A 584 6.99 43.50 -24.86
C GLU A 584 6.74 44.78 -24.05
N ILE A 585 7.35 44.90 -22.86
CA ILE A 585 7.25 46.11 -22.02
C ILE A 585 7.86 47.31 -22.74
N THR A 586 8.99 47.10 -23.39
CA THR A 586 9.68 48.14 -24.17
C THR A 586 8.77 48.68 -25.27
N LYS A 587 8.10 47.79 -26.01
CA LYS A 587 7.11 48.17 -27.03
C LYS A 587 5.93 48.92 -26.42
N ILE A 588 5.35 48.42 -25.32
CA ILE A 588 4.25 49.09 -24.60
C ILE A 588 4.62 50.52 -24.18
N ILE A 589 5.87 50.76 -23.73
CA ILE A 589 6.34 52.09 -23.31
C ILE A 589 6.55 53.00 -24.52
N ILE A 590 7.21 52.51 -25.57
CA ILE A 590 7.49 53.30 -26.79
C ILE A 590 6.19 53.69 -27.52
N ASP A 591 5.20 52.80 -27.50
CA ASP A 591 3.88 53.01 -28.12
C ASP A 591 2.97 53.90 -27.26
N CYS A 592 3.40 54.29 -26.05
CA CYS A 592 2.65 55.23 -25.22
C CYS A 592 2.81 56.65 -25.79
N ASP A 593 1.71 57.29 -26.20
CA ASP A 593 1.73 58.65 -26.78
C ASP A 593 2.40 59.71 -25.90
N ARG A 594 2.41 59.48 -24.58
CA ARG A 594 3.00 60.38 -23.58
C ARG A 594 4.49 60.13 -23.35
N PHE A 595 5.07 59.14 -24.01
CA PHE A 595 6.49 58.82 -23.91
C PHE A 595 7.32 59.69 -24.85
N ASP A 596 8.28 60.42 -24.27
CA ASP A 596 9.17 61.32 -25.01
C ASP A 596 10.36 60.54 -25.58
N PHE A 597 10.07 59.84 -26.67
CA PHE A 597 11.02 58.99 -27.38
C PHE A 597 12.22 59.76 -27.94
N GLN A 598 12.00 60.98 -28.42
CA GLN A 598 13.05 61.78 -29.08
C GLN A 598 14.14 62.20 -28.09
N ASN A 599 13.74 62.76 -26.94
CA ASN A 599 14.70 63.14 -25.93
C ASN A 599 15.32 61.91 -25.26
N CYS A 600 14.55 60.84 -25.06
CA CYS A 600 15.08 59.60 -24.49
C CYS A 600 16.21 58.99 -25.33
N ILE A 601 16.08 58.89 -26.65
CA ILE A 601 17.14 58.35 -27.53
C ILE A 601 18.45 59.11 -27.38
N SER A 602 18.41 60.43 -27.16
CA SER A 602 19.63 61.25 -27.10
C SER A 602 20.56 60.89 -25.94
N ILE A 603 20.00 60.34 -24.85
CA ILE A 603 20.71 60.02 -23.61
C ILE A 603 20.94 58.51 -23.38
N LEU A 604 20.30 57.65 -24.18
CA LEU A 604 20.51 56.19 -24.08
C LEU A 604 21.88 55.77 -24.65
N PRO A 605 22.51 54.69 -24.13
CA PRO A 605 23.67 54.08 -24.76
C PRO A 605 23.36 53.57 -26.18
N GLU A 606 24.34 53.62 -27.09
CA GLU A 606 24.20 53.23 -28.51
C GLU A 606 23.56 51.84 -28.72
N LYS A 607 23.87 50.87 -27.86
CA LYS A 607 23.26 49.53 -27.89
C LYS A 607 21.73 49.61 -27.78
N PHE A 608 21.23 50.31 -26.77
CA PHE A 608 19.81 50.46 -26.48
C PHE A 608 19.09 51.34 -27.52
N LYS A 609 19.78 52.34 -28.10
CA LYS A 609 19.23 53.12 -29.22
C LYS A 609 18.84 52.23 -30.41
N ARG A 610 19.73 51.31 -30.80
CA ARG A 610 19.49 50.37 -31.91
C ARG A 610 18.31 49.44 -31.62
N GLU A 611 18.26 48.87 -30.42
CA GLU A 611 17.18 47.99 -29.97
C GLU A 611 15.82 48.72 -29.97
N CYS A 612 15.75 49.95 -29.44
CA CYS A 612 14.53 50.77 -29.49
C CYS A 612 14.09 51.12 -30.90
N SER A 613 15.02 51.46 -31.80
CA SER A 613 14.68 51.78 -33.19
C SER A 613 14.17 50.56 -33.97
N GLN A 614 14.67 49.36 -33.68
CA GLN A 614 14.15 48.12 -34.27
C GLN A 614 12.73 47.85 -33.77
N LEU A 615 12.52 47.84 -32.45
CA LEU A 615 11.22 47.55 -31.83
C LEU A 615 10.12 48.56 -32.14
N LYS A 616 10.48 49.78 -32.57
CA LYS A 616 9.53 50.80 -33.02
C LYS A 616 9.09 50.62 -34.48
N ASN A 617 9.93 49.98 -35.29
CA ASN A 617 9.67 49.74 -36.70
C ASN A 617 9.00 48.37 -36.95
N ASP A 618 9.22 47.41 -36.05
CA ASP A 618 8.53 46.10 -35.97
C ASP A 618 7.23 46.20 -35.15
#